data_AF-A0A1F8R1N7-F1
#
_entry.id   AF-A0A1F8R1N7-F1
#
_cell.length_a   1.000
_cell.length_b   1.000
_cell.length_c   1.000
_cell.angle_alpha   90.00
_cell.angle_beta   90.00
_cell.angle_gamma   90.00
#
_symmetry.space_group_name_H-M   'P 1'
#
loop_
_entity.id
_entity.type
_entity.pdbx_description
1 polymer ?
#
loop_
_entity_poly.entity_id
_entity_poly.type
_entity_poly.pdbx_seq_one_letter_code
_entity_poly.pdbx_strand_id
1 'polypeptide(L)'
;MAWVKGQSGNPNGRPRKKRALSALLRTVGGTKTDDGKVKKRLLAEKIWELALTGDLVAARIIYEYCDGKPTEKLVHEIPDGKQAVIAVIEVVRPDGA
;
A
#
# COMPACT_ATOMS: atom_id res chain seq x y z
N MET A 1 -30.70 -9.85 7.10
CA MET A 1 -30.98 -9.50 5.68
C MET A 1 -29.98 -10.23 4.81
N ALA A 2 -30.45 -10.95 3.80
CA ALA A 2 -29.60 -11.76 2.91
C ALA A 2 -28.80 -10.87 1.94
N TRP A 3 -27.54 -11.21 1.70
CA TRP A 3 -26.70 -10.54 0.71
C TRP A 3 -27.30 -10.74 -0.70
N VAL A 4 -27.56 -9.65 -1.41
CA VAL A 4 -28.18 -9.67 -2.74
C VAL A 4 -27.10 -9.76 -3.81
N LYS A 5 -27.15 -10.82 -4.63
CA LYS A 5 -26.23 -11.02 -5.76
C LYS A 5 -26.29 -9.80 -6.69
N GLY A 6 -25.15 -9.15 -6.93
CA GLY A 6 -25.04 -7.94 -7.75
C GLY A 6 -25.09 -6.62 -6.98
N GLN A 7 -25.35 -6.65 -5.67
CA GLN A 7 -25.30 -5.47 -4.81
C GLN A 7 -23.99 -5.46 -4.02
N SER A 8 -23.19 -4.40 -4.22
CA SER A 8 -21.98 -4.18 -3.42
C SER A 8 -22.35 -4.07 -1.94
N GLY A 9 -21.64 -4.79 -1.07
CA GLY A 9 -21.79 -4.67 0.39
C GLY A 9 -21.40 -3.28 0.93
N ASN A 10 -20.83 -2.42 0.08
CA ASN A 10 -20.62 -1.01 0.35
C ASN A 10 -21.39 -0.16 -0.67
N PRO A 11 -22.66 0.21 -0.37
CA PRO A 11 -23.54 0.97 -1.28
C PRO A 11 -22.98 2.36 -1.63
N ASN A 12 -22.21 2.97 -0.72
CA ASN A 12 -21.60 4.29 -0.92
C ASN A 12 -20.24 4.21 -1.65
N GLY A 13 -19.79 3.00 -2.01
CA GLY A 13 -18.53 2.76 -2.68
C GLY A 13 -17.31 3.20 -1.86
N ARG A 14 -16.14 3.18 -2.51
CA ARG A 14 -14.92 3.69 -1.89
C ARG A 14 -15.11 5.16 -1.51
N PRO A 15 -14.75 5.59 -0.29
CA PRO A 15 -14.81 7.00 0.10
C PRO A 15 -14.18 7.89 -0.99
N ARG A 16 -14.89 8.95 -1.37
CA ARG A 16 -14.43 9.91 -2.39
C ARG A 16 -12.99 10.34 -2.09
N LYS A 17 -12.12 10.36 -3.11
CA LYS A 17 -10.66 10.55 -2.97
C LYS A 17 -10.25 11.67 -2.00
N LYS A 18 -10.98 12.80 -1.96
CA LYS A 18 -10.70 13.95 -1.06
C LYS A 18 -10.87 13.65 0.44
N ARG A 19 -11.67 12.64 0.82
CA ARG A 19 -11.91 12.20 2.21
C ARG A 19 -11.07 10.99 2.61
N ALA A 20 -10.31 10.41 1.68
CA ALA A 20 -9.46 9.28 2.00
C ALA A 20 -8.26 9.76 2.84
N LEU A 21 -7.93 9.04 3.91
CA LEU A 21 -6.77 9.32 4.75
C LEU A 21 -5.48 9.47 3.92
N SER A 22 -5.31 8.65 2.89
CA SER A 22 -4.15 8.74 1.98
C SER A 22 -4.06 10.07 1.23
N ALA A 23 -5.19 10.69 0.89
CA ALA A 23 -5.20 12.01 0.27
C ALA A 23 -4.85 13.10 1.29
N LEU A 24 -5.39 13.01 2.51
CA LEU A 24 -5.05 13.94 3.59
C LEU A 24 -3.56 13.88 3.95
N LEU A 25 -3.01 12.66 4.10
CA LEU A 25 -1.59 12.44 4.36
C LEU A 25 -0.71 12.99 3.22
N ARG A 26 -1.12 12.82 1.96
CA ARG A 26 -0.41 13.39 0.81
C ARG A 26 -0.42 14.92 0.83
N THR A 27 -1.57 15.53 1.14
CA THR A 27 -1.70 16.98 1.25
C THR A 27 -0.84 17.51 2.39
N VAL A 28 -1.01 16.99 3.61
CA VAL A 28 -0.27 17.43 4.80
C VAL A 28 1.23 17.21 4.61
N GLY A 29 1.65 16.04 4.14
CA GLY A 29 3.06 15.71 3.91
C GLY A 29 3.72 16.58 2.84
N GLY A 30 2.95 17.15 1.91
CA GLY A 30 3.44 18.10 0.90
C GLY A 30 3.66 19.52 1.43
N THR A 31 3.13 19.87 2.61
CA THR A 31 3.31 21.19 3.20
C THR A 31 4.71 21.36 3.81
N LYS A 32 5.15 22.62 3.93
CA LYS A 32 6.38 22.98 4.64
C LYS A 32 6.11 23.13 6.14
N THR A 33 7.12 22.87 6.97
CA THR A 33 7.16 23.29 8.37
C THR A 33 7.47 24.78 8.45
N ASP A 34 7.41 25.34 9.66
CA ASP A 34 7.74 26.74 9.92
C ASP A 34 9.20 27.05 9.53
N ASP A 35 10.10 26.07 9.68
CA ASP A 35 11.50 26.12 9.22
C ASP A 35 11.68 25.93 7.69
N GLY A 36 10.59 25.91 6.92
CA GLY A 36 10.61 25.81 5.45
C GLY A 36 10.88 24.41 4.87
N LYS A 37 11.07 23.38 5.71
CA LYS A 37 11.34 21.99 5.27
C LYS A 37 10.04 21.26 4.93
N VAL A 38 10.05 20.42 3.88
CA VAL A 38 8.85 19.66 3.48
C VAL A 38 8.62 18.50 4.45
N LYS A 39 7.41 18.39 5.03
CA LYS A 39 7.10 17.41 6.09
C LYS A 39 7.36 15.95 5.71
N LYS A 40 7.03 15.54 4.48
CA LYS A 40 7.29 14.16 4.01
C LYS A 40 8.79 13.83 3.98
N ARG A 41 9.66 14.83 3.76
CA ARG A 41 11.10 14.64 3.78
C ARG A 41 11.60 14.42 5.20
N LEU A 42 11.15 15.25 6.14
CA LEU A 42 11.46 15.10 7.56
C LEU A 42 11.00 13.74 8.11
N LEU A 43 9.80 13.30 7.70
CA LEU A 43 9.30 11.98 8.08
C LEU A 43 10.20 10.85 7.55
N ALA A 44 10.64 10.94 6.29
CA ALA A 44 11.56 9.95 5.73
C ALA A 44 12.91 9.92 6.47
N GLU A 45 13.49 11.10 6.76
CA GLU A 45 14.73 11.23 7.53
C GLU A 45 14.58 10.61 8.94
N LYS A 46 13.43 10.83 9.60
CA LYS A 46 13.15 10.27 10.93
C LYS A 46 12.96 8.75 10.92
N ILE A 47 12.32 8.21 9.89
CA ILE A 47 12.17 6.74 9.74
C ILE A 47 13.55 6.09 9.58
N TRP A 48 14.45 6.70 8.82
CA TRP A 48 15.84 6.24 8.70
C TRP A 48 16.59 6.29 10.02
N GLU A 49 16.49 7.39 10.76
CA GLU A 49 17.09 7.53 12.09
C GLU A 49 16.63 6.40 13.02
N LEU A 50 15.31 6.17 13.11
CA LEU A 50 14.74 5.09 13.93
C LEU A 50 15.27 3.70 13.52
N ALA A 51 15.29 3.42 12.22
CA ALA A 51 15.81 2.15 11.71
C ALA A 51 17.29 1.95 12.08
N LEU A 52 18.11 3.00 11.97
CA LEU A 52 19.54 2.95 12.33
C LEU A 52 19.76 2.81 13.84
N THR A 53 18.83 3.27 14.68
CA THR A 53 18.85 3.05 16.14
C THR A 53 18.36 1.67 16.58
N GLY A 54 17.89 0.84 15.64
CA GLY A 54 17.46 -0.54 15.92
C GLY A 54 15.94 -0.74 15.98
N ASP A 55 15.13 0.23 15.57
CA ASP A 55 13.69 0.02 15.41
C ASP A 55 13.42 -0.91 14.21
N LEU A 56 13.11 -2.17 14.51
CA LEU A 56 12.84 -3.20 13.51
C LEU A 56 11.59 -2.92 12.67
N VAL A 57 10.61 -2.17 13.19
CA VAL A 57 9.42 -1.79 12.43
C VAL A 57 9.79 -0.75 11.38
N ALA A 58 10.58 0.26 11.74
CA ALA A 58 11.09 1.24 10.80
C ALA A 58 11.97 0.59 9.72
N ALA A 59 12.88 -0.32 10.11
CA ALA A 59 13.72 -1.07 9.19
C ALA A 59 12.88 -1.93 8.22
N ARG A 60 11.86 -2.62 8.72
CA ARG A 60 10.93 -3.40 7.89
C ARG A 60 10.18 -2.53 6.88
N ILE A 61 9.69 -1.36 7.30
CA ILE A 61 9.01 -0.43 6.38
C ILE A 61 9.96 -0.01 5.25
N ILE A 62 11.20 0.34 5.56
CA ILE A 62 12.18 0.70 4.53
C ILE A 62 12.39 -0.48 3.58
N TYR A 63 12.65 -1.68 4.10
CA TYR A 63 12.88 -2.88 3.30
C TYR A 63 11.71 -3.21 2.37
N GLU A 64 10.47 -3.23 2.88
CA GLU A 64 9.28 -3.58 2.10
C GLU A 64 8.99 -2.62 0.94
N TYR A 65 9.38 -1.35 1.06
CA TYR A 65 9.11 -0.31 0.05
C TYR A 65 10.31 -0.03 -0.86
N CYS A 66 11.54 -0.34 -0.44
CA CYS A 66 12.76 -0.16 -1.26
C CYS A 66 13.10 -1.41 -2.07
N ASP A 67 13.14 -2.59 -1.43
CA ASP A 67 13.49 -3.86 -2.08
C ASP A 67 12.25 -4.67 -2.49
N GLY A 68 11.07 -4.18 -2.13
CA GLY A 68 9.79 -4.83 -2.37
C GLY A 68 9.41 -5.79 -1.25
N LYS A 69 8.10 -6.06 -1.11
CA LYS A 69 7.62 -7.06 -0.16
C LYS A 69 8.11 -8.45 -0.58
N PRO A 70 8.59 -9.28 0.35
CA PRO A 70 8.78 -10.71 0.08
C PRO A 70 7.51 -11.29 -0.54
N THR A 71 7.65 -12.07 -1.61
CA THR A 71 6.52 -12.66 -2.32
C THR A 71 5.65 -13.47 -1.35
N GLU A 72 4.47 -12.94 -1.02
CA GLU A 72 3.52 -13.61 -0.15
C GLU A 72 2.83 -14.72 -0.96
N LYS A 73 3.24 -15.97 -0.73
CA LYS A 73 2.58 -17.14 -1.32
C LYS A 73 1.28 -17.39 -0.57
N LEU A 74 0.17 -16.90 -1.10
CA LEU A 74 -1.15 -17.24 -0.58
C LEU A 74 -1.50 -18.67 -1.02
N VAL A 75 -1.31 -19.64 -0.12
CA VAL A 75 -1.80 -21.01 -0.34
C VAL A 75 -3.26 -21.04 0.07
N HIS A 76 -4.16 -21.05 -0.91
CA HIS A 76 -5.58 -21.29 -0.69
C HIS A 76 -5.86 -22.77 -0.93
N GLU A 77 -6.11 -23.53 0.14
CA GLU A 77 -6.64 -24.89 0.02
C GLU A 77 -8.11 -24.83 -0.39
N ILE A 78 -8.36 -25.22 -1.64
CA ILE A 78 -9.71 -25.37 -2.18
C ILE A 78 -10.20 -26.76 -1.74
N PRO A 79 -11.32 -26.87 -0.99
CA PRO A 79 -11.89 -28.15 -0.63
C PRO A 79 -12.66 -28.75 -1.83
N ASP A 80 -11.97 -29.06 -2.93
CA ASP A 80 -12.48 -29.97 -3.98
C ASP A 80 -11.44 -30.42 -5.04
N GLY A 81 -10.17 -30.63 -4.65
CA GLY A 81 -9.19 -31.37 -5.48
C GLY A 81 -8.84 -30.79 -6.87
N LYS A 82 -9.34 -29.61 -7.24
CA LYS A 82 -9.02 -28.94 -8.52
C LYS A 82 -8.02 -27.82 -8.27
N GLN A 83 -6.79 -28.05 -8.72
CA GLN A 83 -5.71 -27.06 -8.64
C GLN A 83 -6.09 -25.79 -9.41
N ALA A 84 -6.15 -24.66 -8.71
CA ALA A 84 -6.21 -23.35 -9.34
C ALA A 84 -4.79 -22.97 -9.78
N VAL A 85 -4.54 -22.95 -11.09
CA VAL A 85 -3.32 -22.37 -11.66
C VAL A 85 -3.41 -20.85 -11.49
N ILE A 86 -2.65 -20.31 -10.55
CA ILE A 86 -2.47 -18.86 -10.40
C ILE A 86 -1.63 -18.39 -11.59
N ALA A 87 -2.29 -17.84 -12.61
CA ALA A 87 -1.60 -17.20 -13.71
C ALA A 87 -0.97 -15.90 -13.20
N VAL A 88 0.37 -15.86 -13.12
CA VAL A 88 1.13 -14.63 -12.94
C VAL A 88 1.00 -13.83 -14.24
N ILE A 89 0.19 -12.78 -14.21
CA ILE A 89 0.07 -11.85 -15.35
C ILE A 89 1.20 -10.82 -15.21
N GLU A 90 2.26 -10.99 -15.98
CA GLU A 90 3.25 -9.93 -16.20
C GLU A 90 2.60 -8.80 -17.02
N VAL A 91 2.50 -7.62 -16.43
CA VAL A 91 2.09 -6.41 -17.16
C VAL A 91 3.33 -5.86 -17.86
N VAL A 92 3.54 -6.28 -19.11
CA VAL A 92 4.49 -5.65 -20.01
C VAL A 92 3.89 -4.32 -20.47
N ARG A 93 4.53 -3.20 -20.13
CA ARG A 93 4.19 -1.92 -20.74
C ARG A 93 4.75 -1.93 -22.17
N PRO A 94 3.97 -1.59 -23.20
CA PRO A 94 4.54 -1.39 -24.51
C PRO A 94 5.40 -0.12 -24.44
N ASP A 95 6.70 -0.31 -24.67
CA ASP A 95 7.62 0.80 -24.84
C ASP A 95 7.25 1.56 -26.12
N GLY A 96 7.03 2.87 -25.99
CA GLY A 96 7.09 3.82 -27.10
C GLY A 96 5.78 4.17 -27.80
N ALA A 97 5.13 5.24 -27.32
CA ALA A 97 4.55 6.31 -28.14
C ALA A 97 4.34 7.56 -27.28
#